data_AF-A0A6B3GI24-F1
#
_entry.id   AF-A0A6B3GI24-F1
#
_cell.length_a   1.000
_cell.length_b   1.000
_cell.length_c   1.000
_cell.angle_alpha   90.00
_cell.angle_beta   90.00
_cell.angle_gamma   90.00
#
_symmetry.space_group_name_H-M   'P 1'
#
loop_
_entity.id
_entity.type
_entity.pdbx_description
1 polymer ?
#
loop_
_entity_poly.entity_id
_entity_poly.type
_entity_poly.pdbx_seq_one_letter_code
_entity_poly.pdbx_strand_id
1 'polypeptide(L)' 'DYSHHGRTGNPDTAFVPDEIVDRFCLLGPAEAHIEKLRHLKDLGVDQFAVYNMHDAREATIDAYGSEIIPALTD' A
#
# COMPACT_ATOMS: atom_id res chain seq x y z
N ASP A 1 10.17 21.71 -7.84
CA ASP A 1 9.94 21.81 -6.39
C ASP A 1 9.47 20.44 -5.92
N TYR A 2 10.08 19.86 -4.89
CA TYR A 2 9.76 18.51 -4.37
C TYR A 2 8.86 18.57 -3.12
N SER A 3 8.40 19.76 -2.75
CA SER A 3 7.63 20.06 -1.54
C SER A 3 6.31 19.28 -1.41
N HIS A 4 5.73 18.84 -2.55
CA HIS A 4 4.48 18.08 -2.62
C HIS A 4 4.68 16.55 -2.71
N HIS A 5 5.93 16.08 -2.75
CA HIS A 5 6.19 14.65 -2.87
C HIS A 5 5.66 13.87 -1.65
N GLY A 6 4.99 12.73 -1.92
CA GLY A 6 4.41 11.88 -0.89
C GLY A 6 3.24 12.51 -0.14
N ARG A 7 2.64 13.60 -0.64
CA ARG A 7 1.46 14.22 -0.04
C ARG A 7 0.22 13.96 -0.87
N THR A 8 -0.90 13.80 -0.17
CA THR A 8 -2.21 13.70 -0.80
C THR A 8 -2.52 14.96 -1.61
N GLY A 9 -3.13 14.80 -2.79
CA GLY A 9 -3.50 15.94 -3.66
C GLY A 9 -2.34 16.55 -4.44
N ASN A 10 -1.23 15.82 -4.64
CA ASN A 10 -0.15 16.26 -5.52
C ASN A 10 -0.66 16.44 -6.97
N PRO A 11 -0.62 17.65 -7.56
CA PRO A 11 -1.11 17.89 -8.92
C PRO A 11 -0.30 17.12 -9.97
N ASP A 12 0.95 16.76 -9.67
CA ASP A 12 1.84 16.07 -10.59
C ASP A 12 1.51 14.57 -10.73
N THR A 13 0.53 14.03 -10.00
CA THR A 13 0.14 12.60 -10.12
C THR A 13 -1.13 12.37 -10.92
N ALA A 14 -1.82 13.44 -11.36
CA ALA A 14 -3.11 13.34 -12.04
C ALA A 14 -3.07 12.63 -13.41
N PHE A 15 -1.88 12.44 -13.98
CA PHE A 15 -1.70 11.73 -15.25
C PHE A 15 -1.69 10.20 -15.08
N VAL A 16 -1.64 9.68 -13.85
CA VAL A 16 -1.61 8.23 -13.56
C VAL A 16 -3.04 7.71 -13.47
N PRO A 17 -3.49 6.82 -14.38
CA PRO A 17 -4.85 6.28 -14.34
C PRO A 17 -5.09 5.35 -13.15
N ASP A 18 -6.35 5.25 -12.72
CA ASP A 18 -6.76 4.36 -11.62
C ASP A 18 -6.34 2.90 -11.86
N GLU A 19 -6.43 2.39 -13.09
CA GLU A 19 -6.00 1.03 -13.42
C GLU A 19 -4.50 0.77 -13.18
N ILE A 20 -3.67 1.81 -13.33
CA ILE A 20 -2.23 1.73 -13.04
C ILE A 20 -2.03 1.74 -11.53
N VAL A 21 -2.75 2.60 -10.81
CA VAL A 21 -2.72 2.65 -9.34
C VAL A 21 -3.15 1.31 -8.75
N ASP A 22 -4.29 0.76 -9.16
CA ASP A 22 -4.82 -0.51 -8.67
C ASP A 22 -3.86 -1.67 -8.92
N ARG A 23 -3.18 -1.68 -10.07
CA ARG A 23 -2.24 -2.76 -10.43
C ARG A 23 -0.95 -2.67 -9.62
N PHE A 24 -0.38 -1.48 -9.48
CA PHE A 24 0.99 -1.31 -8.97
C PHE A 24 1.09 -0.78 -7.53
N CYS A 25 -0.01 -0.36 -6.91
CA CYS A 25 -0.02 0.17 -5.54
C CYS A 25 -0.77 -0.74 -4.55
N LEU A 26 -0.48 -0.57 -3.27
CA LEU A 26 -1.27 -1.10 -2.14
C LEU A 26 -1.89 0.11 -1.45
N LEU A 27 -3.20 0.28 -1.59
CA LEU A 27 -3.94 1.42 -1.09
C LEU A 27 -5.30 0.98 -0.54
N GLY A 28 -5.93 1.86 0.24
CA GLY A 28 -7.25 1.63 0.83
C GLY A 28 -7.17 1.15 2.28
N PRO A 29 -8.27 0.57 2.81
CA PRO A 29 -8.30 0.05 4.17
C PRO A 29 -7.49 -1.25 4.30
N ALA A 30 -7.28 -1.72 5.54
CA ALA A 30 -6.48 -2.91 5.82
C ALA A 30 -6.97 -4.16 5.07
N GLU A 31 -8.28 -4.32 4.88
CA GLU A 31 -8.88 -5.46 4.17
C GLU A 31 -8.44 -5.52 2.70
N ALA A 32 -8.33 -4.37 2.03
CA ALA A 32 -7.89 -4.31 0.63
C ALA A 32 -6.42 -4.71 0.50
N HIS A 33 -5.59 -4.31 1.47
CA HIS A 33 -4.19 -4.75 1.53
C HIS A 33 -4.10 -6.25 1.76
N ILE A 34 -4.87 -6.80 2.71
CA ILE A 34 -4.88 -8.23 3.02
C ILE A 34 -5.31 -9.06 1.80
N GLU A 35 -6.37 -8.66 1.10
CA GLU A 35 -6.85 -9.34 -0.11
C GLU A 35 -5.75 -9.41 -1.18
N LYS A 36 -5.13 -8.28 -1.50
CA LYS A 36 -4.07 -8.22 -2.52
C LYS A 36 -2.82 -8.99 -2.10
N LEU A 37 -2.41 -8.91 -0.84
CA LEU A 37 -1.25 -9.64 -0.32
C LEU A 37 -1.48 -11.15 -0.32
N ARG A 38 -2.68 -11.62 0.02
CA ARG A 38 -3.06 -13.04 -0.09
C ARG A 38 -3.03 -13.52 -1.53
N HIS A 39 -3.60 -12.74 -2.45
CA HIS A 39 -3.53 -13.07 -3.88
C HIS A 39 -2.08 -13.22 -4.37
N LEU A 40 -1.19 -12.32 -3.98
CA LEU A 40 0.24 -12.41 -4.32
C LEU A 40 0.93 -13.61 -3.63
N LYS A 41 0.58 -13.91 -2.37
CA LYS A 41 1.05 -15.11 -1.65
C LYS A 41 0.65 -16.39 -2.38
N ASP A 42 -0.59 -16.48 -2.86
CA ASP A 42 -1.10 -17.63 -3.63
C ASP A 42 -0.38 -17.80 -4.98
N LEU A 43 0.17 -16.72 -5.54
CA LEU A 43 1.03 -16.75 -6.73
C LEU A 43 2.49 -17.12 -6.42
N GLY A 44 2.83 -17.37 -5.15
CA GLY A 44 4.15 -17.82 -4.70
C GLY A 44 5.07 -16.73 -4.16
N VAL A 45 4.56 -15.52 -3.89
CA VAL A 45 5.35 -14.49 -3.21
C VAL A 45 5.50 -14.86 -1.73
N ASP A 46 6.74 -14.91 -1.24
CA ASP A 46 7.09 -15.31 0.12
C ASP A 46 7.58 -14.15 1.00
N GLN A 47 8.02 -13.05 0.39
CA GLN A 47 8.46 -11.84 1.08
C GLN A 47 7.82 -10.59 0.47
N PHE A 48 7.27 -9.72 1.34
CA PHE A 48 6.77 -8.41 0.96
C PHE A 48 7.62 -7.29 1.56
N ALA A 49 8.10 -6.39 0.71
CA ALA A 49 8.75 -5.15 1.12
C ALA A 49 7.85 -3.96 0.75
N VAL A 50 7.34 -3.24 1.75
CA VAL A 50 6.38 -2.14 1.55
C VAL A 50 7.08 -0.80 1.48
N TYR A 51 6.85 -0.05 0.40
CA TYR A 51 7.36 1.31 0.24
C TYR A 51 6.41 2.33 0.91
N ASN A 52 6.66 2.63 2.19
CA ASN A 52 5.83 3.54 3.00
C ASN A 52 6.34 5.00 2.94
N MET A 53 6.09 5.67 1.82
CA MET A 53 6.48 7.07 1.59
C MET A 53 5.27 7.96 1.29
N HIS A 54 4.40 8.14 2.28
CA HIS A 54 3.31 9.11 2.25
C HIS A 54 3.24 9.95 3.55
N ASP A 55 2.21 10.76 3.74
CA ASP A 55 2.03 11.69 4.86
C ASP A 55 1.53 11.04 6.17
N ALA A 56 1.14 9.76 6.15
CA ALA A 56 0.55 9.03 7.29
C ALA A 56 1.33 7.74 7.65
N ARG A 57 2.66 7.81 7.63
CA ARG A 57 3.54 6.63 7.75
C ARG A 57 3.36 5.83 9.04
N GLU A 58 3.30 6.50 10.19
CA GLU A 58 3.17 5.85 11.52
C GLU A 58 1.85 5.09 11.62
N ALA A 59 0.73 5.71 11.22
CA ALA A 59 -0.58 5.05 11.21
C ALA A 59 -0.60 3.83 10.28
N THR A 60 0.07 3.90 9.13
CA THR A 60 0.24 2.74 8.25
C THR A 60 1.07 1.65 8.92
N ILE A 61 2.16 1.98 9.61
CA ILE A 61 2.98 1.01 10.36
C ILE A 61 2.15 0.33 11.44
N ASP A 62 1.39 1.10 12.21
CA ASP A 62 0.52 0.58 13.27
C ASP A 62 -0.51 -0.41 12.71
N ALA A 63 -1.23 -0.03 11.64
CA ALA A 63 -2.20 -0.91 10.97
C ALA A 63 -1.56 -2.20 10.43
N TYR A 64 -0.33 -2.11 9.90
CA TYR A 64 0.38 -3.32 9.47
C TYR A 64 0.71 -4.24 10.64
N GLY A 65 1.10 -3.69 11.78
CA GLY A 65 1.40 -4.45 12.99
C GLY A 65 0.16 -5.08 13.65
N SER A 66 -0.96 -4.35 13.71
CA SER A 66 -2.16 -4.80 14.42
C SER A 66 -3.12 -5.64 13.59
N GLU A 67 -3.20 -5.41 12.28
CA GLU A 67 -4.27 -5.98 11.44
C GLU A 67 -3.73 -6.80 10.26
N ILE A 68 -2.76 -6.26 9.50
CA ILE A 68 -2.37 -6.86 8.22
C ILE A 68 -1.42 -8.04 8.40
N ILE A 69 -0.32 -7.88 9.14
CA ILE A 69 0.66 -8.97 9.34
C ILE A 69 0.01 -10.19 10.02
N PRO A 70 -0.78 -10.04 11.11
CA PRO A 70 -1.45 -11.17 11.74
C PRO A 70 -2.40 -11.95 10.80
N ALA A 71 -2.98 -11.29 9.80
CA ALA A 71 -3.87 -11.94 8.83
C ALA A 71 -3.15 -12.75 7.74
N LEU A 72 -1.81 -12.70 7.69
CA LEU A 72 -0.98 -13.41 6.72
C LEU A 72 -0.17 -14.56 7.34
N THR A 73 -0.11 -14.64 8.67
CA THR A 73 0.68 -15.61 9.46
C THR A 73 -0.02 -16.95 9.69
N ASP A 74 -0.80 -17.42 8.73
CA ASP A 74 -1.40 -18.77 8.76
C ASP A 74 -0.33 -19.87 8.84
#